data_AF-A0A3M5X304-F1
#
_entry.id   AF-A0A3M5X304-F1
#
_cell.length_a   1.000
_cell.length_b   1.000
_cell.length_c   1.000
_cell.angle_alpha   90.00
_cell.angle_beta   90.00
_cell.angle_gamma   90.00
#
_symmetry.space_group_name_H-M   'P 1'
#
loop_
_entity.id
_entity.type
_entity.pdbx_description
1 polymer ?
#
loop_
_entity_poly.entity_id
_entity_poly.type
_entity_poly.pdbx_seq_one_letter_code
_entity_poly.pdbx_strand_id
1 'polypeptide(L)'
;MGLVKISENMHANLRSASVALSRSINAQAEHWMRVGMLAELHPALDYSEICQMLIRLENAGETVLTASNFNVSEPSASSLSKAAS
;
A
#
# COMPACT_ATOMS: atom_id res chain seq x y z
N MET A 1 -7.07 19.85 -0.75
CA MET A 1 -5.91 19.00 -0.39
C MET A 1 -4.65 19.84 -0.49
N GLY A 2 -3.76 19.78 0.51
CA GLY A 2 -2.48 20.51 0.51
C GLY A 2 -1.52 19.93 -0.53
N LEU A 3 -0.69 20.77 -1.14
CA LEU A 3 0.35 20.34 -2.07
C LEU A 3 1.57 19.87 -1.29
N VAL A 4 1.93 18.59 -1.43
CA VAL A 4 3.19 18.05 -0.90
C VAL A 4 4.30 18.37 -1.90
N LYS A 5 5.31 19.14 -1.46
CA LYS A 5 6.49 19.45 -2.27
C LYS A 5 7.47 18.28 -2.20
N ILE A 6 7.91 17.79 -3.36
CA ILE A 6 9.01 16.83 -3.49
C ILE A 6 10.08 17.42 -4.41
N SER A 7 11.32 16.89 -4.34
CA SER A 7 12.40 17.36 -5.20
C SER A 7 12.15 16.99 -6.66
N GLU A 8 12.73 17.76 -7.60
CA GLU A 8 12.58 17.50 -9.03
C GLU A 8 13.09 16.11 -9.42
N ASN A 9 14.21 15.68 -8.81
CA ASN A 9 14.75 14.33 -9.01
C ASN A 9 13.75 13.24 -8.57
N MET A 10 13.07 13.47 -7.45
CA MET A 10 12.06 12.52 -6.96
C MET A 10 10.85 12.47 -7.91
N HIS A 11 10.41 13.61 -8.42
CA HIS A 11 9.33 13.70 -9.40
C HIS A 11 9.69 12.98 -10.71
N ALA A 12 10.92 13.12 -11.20
CA ALA A 12 11.42 12.40 -12.37
C ALA A 12 11.43 10.87 -12.15
N ASN A 13 11.92 10.40 -11.00
CA ASN A 13 11.89 8.99 -10.64
C ASN A 13 10.45 8.44 -10.59
N LEU A 14 9.54 9.23 -10.03
CA LEU A 14 8.13 8.86 -9.88
C LEU A 14 7.43 8.74 -11.24
N ARG A 15 7.72 9.66 -12.18
CA ARG A 15 7.26 9.59 -13.57
C ARG A 15 7.84 8.38 -14.30
N SER A 16 9.13 8.08 -14.13
CA SER A 16 9.75 6.91 -14.77
C SER A 16 9.13 5.61 -14.27
N ALA A 17 8.97 5.47 -12.94
CA ALA A 17 8.37 4.30 -12.33
C ALA A 17 6.89 4.13 -12.69
N SER A 18 6.13 5.23 -12.76
CA SER A 18 4.71 5.17 -13.11
C SER A 18 4.49 4.63 -14.53
N VAL A 19 5.34 5.03 -15.49
CA VAL A 19 5.32 4.50 -16.87
C VAL A 19 5.71 3.02 -16.88
N ALA A 20 6.80 2.65 -16.20
CA ALA A 20 7.29 1.26 -16.17
C ALA A 20 6.30 0.28 -15.52
N LEU A 21 5.54 0.74 -14.52
CA LEU A 21 4.62 -0.07 -13.73
C LEU A 21 3.14 0.19 -14.08
N SER A 22 2.89 0.80 -15.24
CA SER A 22 1.56 1.02 -15.82
C SER A 22 0.54 1.61 -14.86
N ARG A 23 0.91 2.69 -14.14
CA ARG A 23 0.04 3.39 -13.19
C ARG A 23 0.14 4.90 -13.34
N SER A 24 -0.84 5.64 -12.80
CA SER A 24 -0.74 7.11 -12.75
C SER A 24 0.40 7.54 -11.82
N ILE A 25 0.92 8.76 -12.04
CA ILE A 25 1.93 9.38 -11.17
C ILE A 25 1.42 9.38 -9.71
N ASN A 26 0.19 9.83 -9.47
CA ASN A 26 -0.38 9.85 -8.12
C ASN A 26 -0.48 8.44 -7.52
N ALA A 27 -0.92 7.44 -8.28
CA ALA A 27 -1.00 6.06 -7.80
C ALA A 27 0.40 5.48 -7.48
N GLN A 28 1.44 5.85 -8.23
CA GLN A 28 2.82 5.50 -7.91
C GLN A 28 3.31 6.14 -6.62
N ALA A 29 2.99 7.43 -6.41
CA ALA A 29 3.31 8.12 -5.16
C ALA A 29 2.62 7.47 -3.96
N GLU A 30 1.33 7.20 -4.10
CA GLU A 30 0.50 6.54 -3.09
C GLU A 30 1.03 5.15 -2.73
N HIS A 31 1.41 4.35 -3.74
CA HIS A 31 2.03 3.05 -3.51
C HIS A 31 3.32 3.15 -2.69
N TRP A 32 4.24 4.06 -3.04
CA TRP A 32 5.48 4.25 -2.28
C TRP A 32 5.24 4.75 -0.86
N MET A 33 4.29 5.67 -0.67
CA MET A 33 3.91 6.13 0.67
C MET A 33 3.36 4.99 1.52
N ARG A 34 2.46 4.15 0.97
CA ARG A 34 1.91 3.00 1.68
C ARG A 34 2.97 1.95 2.03
N VAL A 35 3.86 1.64 1.09
CA VAL A 35 4.98 0.71 1.33
C VAL A 35 5.91 1.26 2.43
N GLY A 36 6.28 2.54 2.35
CA GLY A 36 7.15 3.19 3.34
C GLY A 36 6.54 3.17 4.74
N MET A 37 5.26 3.52 4.87
CA MET A 37 4.55 3.46 6.15
C MET A 37 4.49 2.04 6.73
N LEU A 38 4.19 1.03 5.91
CA LEU A 38 4.17 -0.36 6.38
C LEU A 38 5.56 -0.86 6.78
N ALA A 39 6.61 -0.47 6.05
CA ALA A 39 7.98 -0.81 6.41
C ALA A 39 8.42 -0.17 7.74
N GLU A 40 7.97 1.06 8.02
CA GLU A 40 8.22 1.73 9.31
C GLU A 40 7.45 1.07 10.46
N LEU A 41 6.18 0.69 10.25
CA LEU A 41 5.34 0.06 11.28
C LEU A 41 5.70 -1.40 11.54
N HIS A 42 6.21 -2.10 10.53
CA HIS A 42 6.54 -3.52 10.59
C HIS A 42 7.97 -3.78 10.07
N PRO A 43 9.03 -3.38 10.81
CA PRO A 43 10.42 -3.47 10.34
C PRO A 43 10.95 -4.88 10.06
N ALA A 44 10.25 -5.91 10.55
CA ALA A 44 10.60 -7.31 10.35
C ALA A 44 10.05 -7.89 9.03
N LEU A 45 9.09 -7.22 8.38
CA LEU A 45 8.51 -7.71 7.14
C LEU A 45 9.40 -7.38 5.95
N ASP A 46 9.50 -8.33 5.03
CA ASP A 46 10.12 -8.08 3.74
C ASP A 46 9.17 -7.40 2.76
N TYR A 47 9.69 -7.00 1.60
CA TYR A 47 8.88 -6.32 0.58
C TYR A 47 7.72 -7.17 0.05
N SER A 48 7.91 -8.49 -0.08
CA SER A 48 6.87 -9.39 -0.57
C SER A 48 5.72 -9.48 0.45
N GLU A 49 6.04 -9.58 1.73
CA GLU A 49 5.06 -9.57 2.82
C GLU A 49 4.29 -8.24 2.89
N ILE A 50 4.98 -7.11 2.71
CA ILE A 50 4.34 -5.78 2.61
C ILE A 50 3.37 -5.73 1.43
N CYS A 51 3.74 -6.25 0.26
CA CYS A 51 2.85 -6.32 -0.89
C CYS A 51 1.61 -7.17 -0.64
N GLN A 52 1.76 -8.34 0.01
CA GLN A 52 0.62 -9.17 0.39
C GLN A 52 -0.31 -8.45 1.36
N MET A 53 0.25 -7.72 2.34
CA MET A 53 -0.52 -6.94 3.29
C MET A 53 -1.32 -5.83 2.59
N LEU A 54 -0.73 -5.12 1.62
CA LEU A 54 -1.44 -4.11 0.82
C LEU A 54 -2.66 -4.69 0.08
N ILE A 55 -2.50 -5.88 -0.51
CA ILE A 55 -3.61 -6.57 -1.20
C ILE A 55 -4.72 -6.94 -0.21
N ARG A 56 -4.37 -7.43 0.98
CA ARG A 56 -5.36 -7.78 2.02
C ARG A 56 -6.11 -6.55 2.52
N LEU A 57 -5.41 -5.43 2.74
CA LEU A 57 -6.03 -4.17 3.15
C LEU A 57 -7.02 -3.68 2.10
N GLU A 58 -6.64 -3.68 0.82
CA GLU A 58 -7.52 -3.27 -0.28
C GLU A 58 -8.78 -4.16 -0.35
N ASN A 59 -8.61 -5.49 -0.26
CA ASN A 59 -9.73 -6.44 -0.27
C ASN A 59 -10.68 -6.27 0.92
N ALA A 60 -10.15 -5.85 2.07
CA ALA A 60 -10.91 -5.56 3.28
C ALA A 60 -11.55 -4.15 3.28
N GLY A 61 -11.20 -3.28 2.31
CA GLY A 61 -11.61 -1.88 2.31
C GLY A 61 -10.93 -1.06 3.40
N GLU A 62 -9.73 -1.47 3.81
CA GLU A 62 -8.96 -0.93 4.92
C GLU A 62 -7.78 -0.07 4.46
N THR A 63 -7.22 0.71 5.39
CA THR A 63 -6.10 1.61 5.10
C THR A 63 -4.86 1.21 5.89
N VAL A 64 -3.69 1.70 5.48
CA VAL A 64 -2.43 1.44 6.22
C VAL A 64 -2.52 1.92 7.69
N LEU A 65 -3.32 2.95 7.99
CA LEU A 65 -3.52 3.43 9.35
C LEU A 65 -4.43 2.52 10.20
N THR A 66 -5.31 1.72 9.58
CA THR A 66 -6.07 0.69 10.31
C THR A 66 -5.26 -0.60 10.49
N ALA A 67 -4.20 -0.76 9.68
CA ALA A 67 -3.32 -1.92 9.68
C ALA A 67 -2.43 -2.05 10.93
N SER A 68 -2.33 -1.04 11.79
CA SER A 68 -1.63 -1.16 13.08
C SER A 68 -2.21 -2.25 13.99
N ASN A 69 -3.43 -2.72 13.70
CA ASN A 69 -4.10 -3.82 14.38
C ASN A 69 -4.09 -5.14 13.59
N PHE A 70 -3.50 -5.19 12.40
CA PHE A 70 -3.48 -6.39 11.56
C PHE A 70 -2.45 -7.40 12.04
N ASN A 71 -2.92 -8.53 12.58
CA ASN A 71 -2.08 -9.69 12.79
C ASN A 71 -1.91 -10.43 11.45
N VAL A 72 -0.69 -10.42 10.91
CA VAL A 72 -0.32 -11.04 9.61
C VAL A 72 -0.67 -12.54 9.55
N SER A 73 -0.89 -13.18 10.70
CA SER A 73 -1.13 -14.62 10.83
C SER A 73 -2.60 -15.05 10.72
N GLU A 74 -3.58 -14.14 10.70
CA GLU A 74 -5.00 -14.51 10.61
C GLU A 74 -5.63 -14.12 9.27
N PRO A 75 -6.28 -15.05 8.54
CA PRO A 75 -7.09 -14.69 7.39
C PRO A 75 -8.32 -13.91 7.85
N SER A 76 -8.48 -12.70 7.31
CA SER A 76 -9.64 -11.82 7.60
C SER A 76 -10.97 -12.51 7.27
N ALA A 77 -11.85 -12.56 8.27
CA ALA A 77 -13.19 -13.17 8.21
C ALA A 77 -14.15 -12.48 7.21
N SER A 78 -13.76 -11.34 6.61
CA SER A 78 -14.59 -10.62 5.64
C SER A 78 -14.74 -11.33 4.28
N SER A 79 -13.94 -12.36 4.01
CA SER A 79 -14.07 -13.19 2.79
C SER A 79 -15.22 -14.19 2.85
N LEU A 80 -15.85 -14.43 4.01
CA LEU A 80 -16.89 -15.45 4.18
C LEU A 80 -18.31 -14.93 3.91
N SER A 81 -18.54 -13.62 3.84
CA SER A 81 -19.90 -13.06 3.63
C SER A 81 -20.30 -12.87 2.16
N LYS A 82 -19.35 -12.90 1.21
CA LYS A 82 -19.64 -12.73 -0.22
C LYS A 82 -19.92 -14.04 -0.98
N ALA A 83 -19.73 -15.21 -0.36
CA ALA A 83 -19.97 -16.50 -1.00
C ALA A 83 -21.37 -17.10 -0.71
N ALA A 84 -22.21 -16.41 0.07
CA ALA A 84 -23.51 -16.90 0.53
C ALA A 84 -24.70 -15.99 0.15
N SER A 85 -24.60 -15.22 -0.93
CA SER A 85 -25.75 -14.48 -1.50
C SER A 85 -25.79 -14.60 -3.02
#